data_AF-A0A1D8UZ10-F1
#
_entry.id   AF-A0A1D8UZ10-F1
#
_cell.length_a   1.000
_cell.length_b   1.000
_cell.length_c   1.000
_cell.angle_alpha   90.00
_cell.angle_beta   90.00
_cell.angle_gamma   90.00
#
_symmetry.space_group_name_H-M   'P 1'
#
loop_
_entity.id
_entity.type
_entity.pdbx_description
1 polymer ?
#
loop_
_entity_poly.entity_id
_entity_poly.type
_entity_poly.pdbx_seq_one_letter_code
_entity_poly.pdbx_strand_id
1 'polypeptide(L)'
;MSKAIALRDDYDAARVRTLARRSRHAAQSRRLLALAAIYDGATRGEAARLAGTDRQIVRDWVLRFNAQGPAGLIDRHGGGAARRITPSVMEALAQQMETSKNPLV
;
A
#
# COMPACT_ATOMS: atom_id res chain seq x y z
N MET A 1 -18.76 -9.08 13.73
CA MET A 1 -18.09 -9.69 12.56
C MET A 1 -17.96 -8.64 11.46
N SER A 2 -16.77 -8.41 10.90
CA SER A 2 -16.57 -7.40 9.87
C SER A 2 -17.05 -7.91 8.50
N LYS A 3 -17.86 -7.11 7.80
CA LYS A 3 -18.38 -7.42 6.46
C LYS A 3 -17.21 -7.75 5.51
N ALA A 4 -17.35 -8.84 4.76
CA ALA A 4 -16.41 -9.17 3.70
C ALA A 4 -16.44 -8.04 2.66
N ILE A 5 -15.29 -7.41 2.40
CA ILE A 5 -15.19 -6.40 1.34
C ILE A 5 -15.32 -7.14 0.00
N ALA A 6 -16.21 -6.72 -0.88
CA ALA A 6 -16.25 -7.30 -2.23
C ALA A 6 -15.14 -6.67 -3.09
N LEU A 7 -14.65 -7.42 -4.07
CA LEU A 7 -13.85 -6.81 -5.15
C LEU A 7 -14.77 -5.95 -6.03
N ARG A 8 -14.23 -4.89 -6.61
CA ARG A 8 -14.91 -4.07 -7.64
C ARG A 8 -15.39 -4.95 -8.81
N ASP A 9 -16.49 -4.57 -9.44
CA ASP A 9 -17.24 -5.39 -10.42
C ASP A 9 -16.88 -5.10 -11.89
N ASP A 10 -16.14 -4.03 -12.17
CA ASP A 10 -15.62 -3.66 -13.49
C ASP A 10 -14.40 -4.48 -13.93
N TYR A 11 -14.01 -5.49 -13.13
CA TYR A 11 -12.98 -6.47 -13.43
C TYR A 11 -13.50 -7.89 -13.23
N ASP A 12 -12.95 -8.81 -14.00
CA ASP A 12 -13.13 -10.24 -13.83
C ASP A 12 -11.78 -10.95 -13.68
N ALA A 13 -11.83 -12.25 -13.41
CA ALA A 13 -10.63 -13.05 -13.24
C ALA A 13 -9.73 -13.06 -14.49
N ALA A 14 -10.32 -13.08 -15.70
CA ALA A 14 -9.60 -13.12 -16.96
C ALA A 14 -8.80 -11.83 -17.23
N ARG A 15 -9.42 -10.67 -17.00
CA ARG A 15 -8.80 -9.35 -17.12
C ARG A 15 -7.67 -9.19 -16.11
N VAL A 16 -7.87 -9.62 -14.87
CA VAL A 16 -6.85 -9.57 -13.81
C VAL A 16 -5.67 -10.49 -14.12
N ARG A 17 -5.91 -11.71 -14.62
CA ARG A 17 -4.83 -12.60 -15.11
C ARG A 17 -4.05 -11.99 -16.27
N THR A 18 -4.73 -11.31 -17.18
CA THR A 18 -4.09 -10.62 -18.30
C THR A 18 -3.18 -9.49 -17.82
N LEU A 19 -3.61 -8.73 -16.81
CA LEU A 19 -2.78 -7.73 -16.15
C LEU A 19 -1.58 -8.37 -15.44
N ALA A 20 -1.77 -9.49 -14.76
CA ALA A 20 -0.68 -10.21 -14.10
C ALA A 20 0.41 -10.66 -15.08
N ARG A 21 0.01 -11.18 -16.26
CA ARG A 21 0.94 -11.58 -17.34
C ARG A 21 1.70 -10.40 -17.94
N ARG A 22 1.08 -9.22 -18.01
CA ARG A 22 1.68 -8.00 -18.58
C ARG A 22 2.52 -7.20 -17.57
N SER A 23 2.35 -7.47 -16.27
CA SER A 23 3.07 -6.80 -15.20
C SER A 23 4.56 -7.15 -15.25
N ARG A 24 5.41 -6.13 -15.11
CA ARG A 24 6.86 -6.26 -14.97
C ARG A 24 7.31 -6.41 -13.51
N HIS A 25 6.37 -6.33 -12.57
CA HIS A 25 6.64 -6.43 -11.13
C HIS A 25 6.15 -7.77 -10.60
N ALA A 26 7.08 -8.66 -10.21
CA ALA A 26 6.74 -10.00 -9.73
C ALA A 26 5.78 -9.97 -8.53
N ALA A 27 5.96 -9.01 -7.61
CA ALA A 27 5.06 -8.81 -6.48
C ALA A 27 3.64 -8.42 -6.93
N GLN A 28 3.52 -7.49 -7.88
CA GLN A 28 2.23 -7.11 -8.44
C GLN A 28 1.55 -8.29 -9.15
N SER A 29 2.30 -9.07 -9.95
CA SER A 29 1.77 -10.24 -10.64
C SER A 29 1.20 -11.28 -9.66
N ARG A 30 1.91 -11.58 -8.57
CA ARG A 30 1.43 -12.50 -7.53
C ARG A 30 0.14 -11.99 -6.86
N ARG A 31 0.09 -10.70 -6.54
CA ARG A 31 -1.08 -10.06 -5.93
C ARG A 31 -2.29 -10.12 -6.87
N LEU A 32 -2.09 -9.82 -8.15
CA LEU A 32 -3.14 -9.91 -9.17
C LEU A 32 -3.65 -11.36 -9.31
N LEU A 33 -2.76 -12.36 -9.33
CA LEU A 33 -3.18 -13.77 -9.38
C LEU A 33 -4.00 -14.19 -8.15
N ALA A 34 -3.65 -13.70 -6.97
CA ALA A 34 -4.43 -13.92 -5.76
C ALA A 34 -5.85 -13.33 -5.87
N LEU A 35 -5.97 -12.11 -6.42
CA LEU A 35 -7.28 -11.49 -6.64
C LEU A 35 -8.08 -12.18 -7.74
N ALA A 36 -7.43 -12.68 -8.80
CA ALA A 36 -8.10 -13.47 -9.83
C ALA A 36 -8.73 -14.74 -9.26
N ALA A 37 -8.06 -15.42 -8.33
CA ALA A 37 -8.64 -16.57 -7.63
C ALA A 37 -9.89 -16.18 -6.85
N ILE A 38 -9.92 -15.00 -6.20
CA ILE A 38 -11.11 -14.51 -5.49
C ILE A 38 -12.26 -14.22 -6.46
N TYR A 39 -11.98 -13.66 -7.65
CA TYR A 39 -13.01 -13.49 -8.69
C TYR A 39 -13.59 -14.83 -9.16
N ASP A 40 -12.79 -15.92 -9.17
CA ASP A 40 -13.27 -17.28 -9.47
C ASP A 40 -13.97 -17.96 -8.27
N GLY A 41 -14.21 -17.23 -7.18
CA GLY A 41 -14.94 -17.71 -6.01
C GLY A 41 -14.05 -18.26 -4.89
N ALA A 42 -12.72 -18.20 -5.00
CA ALA A 42 -11.86 -18.59 -3.89
C ALA A 42 -12.05 -17.68 -2.68
N THR A 43 -11.98 -18.26 -1.50
CA THR A 43 -11.94 -17.52 -0.25
C THR A 43 -10.64 -16.72 -0.13
N ARG A 44 -10.66 -15.67 0.68
CA ARG A 44 -9.43 -14.92 1.00
C ARG A 44 -8.33 -15.77 1.63
N GLY A 45 -8.69 -16.83 2.37
CA GLY A 45 -7.72 -17.75 2.95
C GLY A 45 -7.04 -18.61 1.89
N GLU A 46 -7.79 -19.10 0.90
CA GLU A 46 -7.22 -19.82 -0.24
C GLU A 46 -6.33 -18.93 -1.10
N ALA A 47 -6.78 -17.70 -1.39
CA ALA A 47 -5.97 -16.71 -2.09
C ALA A 47 -4.67 -16.37 -1.32
N ALA A 48 -4.73 -16.31 0.01
CA ALA A 48 -3.57 -16.07 0.86
C ALA A 48 -2.57 -17.23 0.79
N ARG A 49 -3.06 -18.49 0.86
CA ARG A 49 -2.23 -19.69 0.67
C ARG A 49 -1.57 -19.70 -0.71
N LEU A 50 -2.32 -19.38 -1.77
CA LEU A 50 -1.81 -19.29 -3.13
C LEU A 50 -0.69 -18.23 -3.25
N ALA A 51 -0.86 -17.10 -2.57
CA ALA A 51 0.10 -16.00 -2.60
C ALA A 51 1.24 -16.14 -1.59
N GLY A 52 1.25 -17.18 -0.75
CA GLY A 52 2.22 -17.36 0.32
C GLY A 52 2.20 -16.23 1.35
N THR A 53 1.01 -15.74 1.72
CA THR A 53 0.83 -14.60 2.63
C THR A 53 -0.31 -14.84 3.63
N ASP A 54 -0.59 -13.84 4.46
CA ASP A 54 -1.68 -13.87 5.42
C ASP A 54 -3.01 -13.34 4.82
N ARG A 55 -4.14 -13.85 5.33
CA ARG A 55 -5.49 -13.45 4.91
C ARG A 55 -5.73 -11.94 5.04
N GLN A 56 -5.16 -11.30 6.06
CA GLN A 56 -5.30 -9.86 6.29
C GLN A 56 -4.53 -9.04 5.25
N ILE A 57 -3.39 -9.54 4.77
CA ILE A 57 -2.64 -8.92 3.67
C ILE A 57 -3.42 -8.98 2.36
N VAL A 58 -4.08 -10.11 2.07
CA VAL A 58 -5.00 -10.20 0.92
C VAL A 58 -6.18 -9.22 1.05
N ARG A 59 -6.70 -9.00 2.27
CA ARG A 59 -7.72 -7.98 2.50
C ARG A 59 -7.22 -6.57 2.19
N ASP A 60 -6.00 -6.23 2.58
CA ASP A 60 -5.37 -4.94 2.22
C ASP A 60 -5.23 -4.79 0.70
N TRP A 61 -4.81 -5.85 0.00
CA TRP A 61 -4.73 -5.82 -1.46
C TRP A 61 -6.09 -5.59 -2.12
N VAL A 62 -7.16 -6.20 -1.62
CA VAL A 62 -8.53 -5.93 -2.11
C VAL A 62 -8.90 -4.45 -1.91
N LEU A 63 -8.61 -3.87 -0.74
CA LEU A 63 -8.87 -2.45 -0.48
C LEU A 63 -8.11 -1.54 -1.44
N ARG A 64 -6.81 -1.77 -1.61
CA ARG A 64 -5.95 -0.99 -2.51
C ARG A 64 -6.36 -1.15 -3.98
N PHE A 65 -6.72 -2.36 -4.39
CA PHE A 65 -7.21 -2.65 -5.74
C PHE A 65 -8.56 -1.98 -6.00
N ASN A 66 -9.47 -1.99 -5.04
CA ASN A 66 -10.74 -1.30 -5.18
C ASN A 66 -10.54 0.21 -5.33
N ALA A 67 -9.66 0.80 -4.52
CA ALA A 67 -9.41 2.25 -4.54
C ALA A 67 -8.60 2.72 -5.77
N GLN A 68 -7.58 1.98 -6.20
CA GLN A 68 -6.57 2.46 -7.15
C GLN A 68 -6.40 1.53 -8.37
N GLY A 69 -7.21 0.48 -8.48
CA GLY A 69 -7.08 -0.53 -9.52
C GLY A 69 -5.77 -1.31 -9.44
N PRO A 70 -5.30 -1.86 -10.58
CA PRO A 70 -4.08 -2.66 -10.64
C PRO A 70 -2.82 -1.91 -10.16
N ALA A 71 -2.75 -0.59 -10.39
CA ALA A 71 -1.64 0.26 -9.96
C ALA A 71 -1.51 0.32 -8.44
N GLY A 72 -2.62 0.16 -7.71
CA GLY A 72 -2.65 0.09 -6.26
C GLY A 72 -1.88 -1.11 -5.68
N LEU A 73 -1.58 -2.13 -6.49
CA LEU A 73 -0.85 -3.33 -6.08
C LEU A 73 0.66 -3.27 -6.33
N ILE A 74 1.17 -2.15 -6.85
CA ILE A 74 2.61 -1.89 -6.94
C ILE A 74 3.06 -1.30 -5.61
N ASP A 75 4.22 -1.71 -5.13
CA ASP A 75 4.82 -1.11 -3.95
C ASP A 75 5.23 0.32 -4.26
N ARG A 76 4.49 1.28 -3.72
CA ARG A 76 4.95 2.67 -3.70
C ARG A 76 6.05 2.76 -2.67
N HIS A 77 7.28 2.86 -3.15
CA HIS A 77 8.38 3.36 -2.34
C HIS A 77 8.08 4.85 -2.16
N GLY A 78 7.29 5.19 -1.14
CA GLY A 78 7.11 6.57 -0.74
C GLY A 78 8.49 7.11 -0.38
N GLY A 79 8.93 8.18 -1.06
CA GLY A 79 10.02 8.99 -0.54
C GLY A 79 9.70 9.24 0.94
N GLY A 80 10.62 8.86 1.83
CA GLY A 80 10.33 8.59 3.24
C GLY A 80 9.64 9.75 3.98
N ALA A 81 9.46 9.59 5.29
CA ALA A 81 8.88 10.65 6.10
C ALA A 81 9.48 12.02 5.74
N ALA A 82 8.62 13.01 5.47
CA ALA A 82 9.06 14.36 5.16
C ALA A 82 10.10 14.81 6.21
N ARG A 83 11.20 15.41 5.74
CA ARG A 83 12.33 15.77 6.62
C ARG A 83 11.81 16.60 7.79
N ARG A 84 11.92 16.07 9.01
CA ARG A 84 11.45 16.75 10.24
C ARG A 84 12.18 18.07 10.51
N ILE A 85 13.41 18.20 10.01
CA ILE A 85 14.22 19.41 10.12
C ILE A 85 14.05 20.22 8.83
N THR A 86 13.14 21.17 8.86
CA THR A 86 12.94 22.19 7.82
C THR A 86 13.83 23.41 8.10
N PRO A 87 14.04 24.31 7.11
CA PRO A 87 14.74 25.57 7.34
C PRO A 87 14.13 26.41 8.48
N SER A 88 12.80 26.41 8.60
CA SER A 88 12.09 27.08 9.70
C SER A 88 12.36 26.45 11.07
N VAL A 89 12.51 25.12 11.14
CA VAL A 89 12.91 24.41 12.38
C VAL A 89 14.36 24.74 12.73
N MET A 90 15.24 24.86 11.74
CA MET A 90 16.63 25.26 11.97
C MET A 90 16.74 26.72 12.44
N GLU A 91 15.92 27.61 11.88
CA GLU A 91 15.86 29.01 12.26
C GLU A 91 15.29 29.18 13.67
N ALA A 92 14.20 28.48 14.00
CA ALA A 92 13.66 28.45 15.36
C ALA A 92 14.67 27.87 16.37
N LEU A 93 15.40 26.82 15.99
CA LEU A 93 16.46 26.24 16.83
C LEU A 93 17.62 27.23 17.04
N ALA A 94 18.04 27.94 15.99
CA ALA A 94 19.10 28.96 16.07
C ALA A 94 18.69 30.14 16.98
N GLN A 95 17.45 30.63 16.84
CA GLN A 95 16.90 31.67 17.72
C GLN A 95 16.87 31.22 19.19
N GLN A 96 16.49 29.96 19.43
CA GLN A 96 16.44 29.41 20.79
C GLN A 96 17.84 29.21 21.38
N MET A 97 18.84 28.86 20.56
CA MET A 97 20.24 28.78 20.98
C MET A 97 20.82 30.16 21.33
N GLU A 98 20.51 31.20 20.55
CA GLU A 98 20.96 32.58 20.82
C GLU A 98 20.31 33.16 22.08
N THR A 99 18.99 32.97 22.27
CA THR A 99 18.31 33.40 23.50
C THR A 99 18.79 32.64 24.73
N SER A 100 19.14 31.35 24.60
CA SER A 100 19.70 30.55 25.70
C SER A 100 21.15 30.91 26.03
N LYS A 101 21.88 31.56 25.12
CA LYS A 101 23.27 32.01 25.32
C LYS A 101 23.36 33.34 26.08
N ASN A 102 22.23 34.01 26.32
CA ASN A 102 22.15 35.26 27.06
C ASN A 102 21.20 35.19 28.27
N PRO A 103 21.49 34.35 29.30
CA PRO A 103 20.91 34.60 30.61
C PRO A 103 21.72 35.72 31.28
N LEU A 104 21.05 36.58 32.05
CA LEU A 104 21.55 37.79 32.75
C LEU A 104 21.36 39.10 31.97
N VAL A 105 20.11 39.57 31.93
CA VAL A 105 19.79 40.96 32.30
C VAL A 105 18.72 40.93 33.37
#